data_AF-A0AAU3P9L6-F1
#
_entry.id   AF-A0AAU3P9L6-F1
#
_cell.length_a   1.000
_cell.length_b   1.000
_cell.length_c   1.000
_cell.angle_alpha   90.00
_cell.angle_beta   90.00
_cell.angle_gamma   90.00
#
_symmetry.space_group_name_H-M   'P 1'
#
loop_
_entity.id
_entity.type
_entity.pdbx_description
1 polymer ?
#
loop_
_entity_poly.entity_id
_entity_poly.type
_entity_poly.pdbx_seq_one_letter_code
_entity_poly.pdbx_strand_id
1 'polypeptide(L)'
;MIQQLKSQCATGRAWKAFTEIGIYERHFNELQSKYRTLSSTWLLATFAGIGFILAKNIGFPGGKYVAASCLATAGAFGIGLLWSIDLKVYHRLLEAVFREALRVERNCTAIPPMRLAMSRLVENQAVPKRCARFYLGGIAVLLTVAASSQVIKYRHNGFLAASIGFFSLIATVHVLAYLWRLTLGRSWRSYATTVTQDVNCDQESLYSFLVEPQKVPLWAGDAIPHIRLENTGAVGWGTEWIVTTRNEDDENVVGHRVVKHYDPPYALTVQLKLNKKLLRRRSYVLVGIGDGTATRLIVEECPASRIMQGILTLAEPFWLLGIPMLVRIRRKKLVVSELTKLKSEAEPPA
;
A
#
# COMPACT_ATOMS: atom_id res chain seq x y z
N MET A 1 4.71 -36.24 27.26
CA MET A 1 3.38 -36.63 26.73
C MET A 1 2.39 -35.46 26.61
N ILE A 2 2.12 -34.67 27.66
CA ILE A 2 1.15 -33.53 27.58
C ILE A 2 1.59 -32.40 26.62
N GLN A 3 2.88 -32.08 26.53
CA GLN A 3 3.38 -31.12 25.53
C GLN A 3 3.27 -31.64 24.09
N GLN A 4 3.45 -32.94 23.86
CA GLN A 4 3.24 -33.57 22.55
C GLN A 4 1.75 -33.63 22.18
N LEU A 5 0.85 -33.85 23.13
CA LEU A 5 -0.60 -33.80 22.90
C LEU A 5 -1.08 -32.36 22.67
N LYS A 6 -0.53 -31.36 23.37
CA LYS A 6 -0.80 -29.93 23.10
C LYS A 6 -0.26 -29.51 21.72
N SER A 7 0.92 -29.98 21.31
CA SER A 7 1.45 -29.71 19.97
C SER A 7 0.66 -30.44 18.86
N GLN A 8 0.18 -31.65 19.12
CA GLN A 8 -0.69 -32.41 18.20
C GLN A 8 -2.12 -31.82 18.08
N CYS A 9 -2.71 -31.36 19.19
CA CYS A 9 -4.03 -30.72 19.16
C CYS A 9 -3.97 -29.29 18.59
N ALA A 10 -2.86 -28.58 18.81
CA ALA A 10 -2.59 -27.31 18.14
C ALA A 10 -2.39 -27.47 16.63
N THR A 11 -1.71 -28.55 16.19
CA THR A 11 -1.52 -28.83 14.77
C THR A 11 -2.82 -29.20 14.05
N GLY A 12 -3.72 -29.96 14.68
CA GLY A 12 -5.03 -30.27 14.09
C GLY A 12 -5.88 -29.01 13.82
N ARG A 13 -5.96 -28.09 14.79
CA ARG A 13 -6.69 -26.81 14.62
C ARG A 13 -6.00 -25.88 13.62
N ALA A 14 -4.68 -25.76 13.68
CA ALA A 14 -3.92 -24.95 12.73
C ALA A 14 -4.05 -25.46 11.29
N TRP A 15 -4.05 -26.79 11.11
CA TRP A 15 -4.28 -27.41 9.80
C TRP A 15 -5.67 -27.11 9.28
N LYS A 16 -6.71 -27.24 10.11
CA LYS A 16 -8.08 -26.89 9.72
C LYS A 16 -8.18 -25.42 9.28
N ALA A 17 -7.67 -24.48 10.09
CA ALA A 17 -7.65 -23.06 9.74
C ALA A 17 -6.88 -22.79 8.42
N PHE A 18 -5.73 -23.46 8.24
CA PHE A 18 -4.94 -23.35 7.02
C PHE A 18 -5.70 -23.85 5.78
N THR A 19 -6.42 -24.98 5.90
CA THR A 19 -7.25 -25.50 4.82
C THR A 19 -8.41 -24.58 4.47
N GLU A 20 -9.09 -24.00 5.47
CA GLU A 20 -10.19 -23.04 5.27
C GLU A 20 -9.69 -21.76 4.58
N ILE A 21 -8.57 -21.20 5.04
CA ILE A 21 -7.91 -20.06 4.39
C ILE A 21 -7.56 -20.37 2.92
N GLY A 22 -7.07 -21.57 2.64
CA GLY A 22 -6.79 -22.02 1.27
C GLY A 22 -8.03 -22.19 0.38
N ILE A 23 -9.21 -22.42 0.94
CA ILE A 23 -10.49 -22.42 0.19
C ILE A 23 -10.84 -20.98 -0.19
N TYR A 24 -10.78 -20.03 0.74
CA TYR A 24 -11.06 -18.62 0.46
C TYR A 24 -10.10 -18.03 -0.58
N GLU A 25 -8.81 -18.36 -0.51
CA GLU A 25 -7.82 -17.89 -1.48
C GLU A 25 -8.16 -18.35 -2.92
N ARG A 26 -8.49 -19.64 -3.09
CA ARG A 26 -8.92 -20.19 -4.38
C ARG A 26 -10.21 -19.54 -4.89
N HIS A 27 -11.18 -19.34 -3.99
CA HIS A 27 -12.44 -18.69 -4.32
C HIS A 27 -12.24 -17.25 -4.81
N PHE A 28 -11.45 -16.44 -4.10
CA PHE A 28 -11.17 -15.06 -4.52
C PHE A 28 -10.37 -15.01 -5.83
N ASN A 29 -9.44 -15.93 -6.05
CA ASN A 29 -8.71 -16.03 -7.31
C ASN A 29 -9.63 -16.39 -8.48
N GLU A 30 -10.58 -17.32 -8.27
CA GLU A 30 -11.59 -17.67 -9.26
C GLU A 30 -12.50 -16.48 -9.59
N LEU A 31 -12.94 -15.72 -8.58
CA LEU A 31 -13.74 -14.50 -8.78
C LEU A 31 -12.97 -13.46 -9.61
N GLN A 32 -11.70 -13.19 -9.32
CA GLN A 32 -10.87 -12.28 -10.13
C GLN A 32 -10.78 -12.74 -11.59
N SER A 33 -10.64 -14.05 -11.83
CA SER A 33 -10.65 -14.61 -13.19
C SER A 33 -11.98 -14.33 -13.89
N LYS A 34 -13.12 -14.58 -13.22
CA LYS A 34 -14.46 -14.31 -13.76
C LYS A 34 -14.67 -12.85 -14.13
N TYR A 35 -14.24 -11.90 -13.29
CA TYR A 35 -14.37 -10.47 -13.58
C TYR A 35 -13.53 -10.03 -14.79
N ARG A 36 -12.35 -10.63 -14.98
CA ARG A 36 -11.52 -10.34 -16.17
C ARG A 36 -12.17 -10.87 -17.44
N THR A 37 -12.76 -12.07 -17.39
CA THR A 37 -13.55 -12.61 -18.52
C THR A 37 -14.74 -11.71 -18.83
N LEU A 38 -15.51 -11.30 -17.81
CA LEU A 38 -16.62 -10.36 -17.99
C LEU A 38 -16.17 -9.03 -18.60
N SER A 39 -15.02 -8.49 -18.19
CA SER A 39 -14.44 -7.28 -18.77
C SER A 39 -14.12 -7.43 -20.26
N SER A 40 -13.51 -8.56 -20.66
CA SER A 40 -13.25 -8.87 -22.07
C SER A 40 -14.53 -9.01 -22.89
N THR A 41 -15.54 -9.71 -22.35
CA THR A 41 -16.85 -9.86 -23.01
C THR A 41 -17.57 -8.51 -23.13
N TRP A 42 -17.48 -7.66 -22.10
CA TRP A 42 -18.05 -6.32 -22.11
C TRP A 42 -17.40 -5.42 -23.16
N LEU A 43 -16.06 -5.48 -23.26
CA LEU A 43 -15.30 -4.77 -24.29
C LEU A 43 -15.71 -5.24 -25.69
N LEU A 44 -15.78 -6.55 -25.92
CA LEU A 44 -16.20 -7.13 -27.20
C LEU A 44 -17.63 -6.76 -27.58
N ALA A 45 -18.57 -6.81 -26.62
CA ALA A 45 -19.95 -6.42 -26.83
C ALA A 45 -20.08 -4.93 -27.18
N THR A 46 -19.29 -4.07 -26.51
CA THR A 46 -19.23 -2.64 -26.82
C THR A 46 -18.75 -2.42 -28.26
N PHE A 47 -17.69 -3.12 -28.69
CA PHE A 47 -17.20 -3.03 -30.07
C PHE A 47 -18.22 -3.54 -31.10
N ALA A 48 -18.87 -4.67 -30.84
CA ALA A 48 -19.90 -5.20 -31.72
C ALA A 48 -21.08 -4.21 -31.87
N GLY A 49 -21.51 -3.61 -30.76
CA GLY A 49 -22.55 -2.58 -30.76
C GLY A 49 -22.14 -1.33 -31.55
N ILE A 50 -20.91 -0.84 -31.37
CA ILE A 50 -20.38 0.29 -32.15
C ILE A 50 -20.35 -0.06 -33.64
N GLY A 51 -19.85 -1.24 -34.01
CA GLY A 51 -19.82 -1.71 -35.39
C GLY A 51 -21.21 -1.78 -36.02
N PHE A 52 -22.19 -2.30 -35.28
CA PHE A 52 -23.59 -2.35 -35.71
C PHE A 52 -24.19 -0.95 -35.94
N ILE A 53 -23.97 -0.01 -35.01
CA ILE A 53 -24.42 1.39 -35.12
C ILE A 53 -23.79 2.09 -36.32
N LEU A 54 -22.53 1.80 -36.63
CA LEU A 54 -21.84 2.41 -37.77
C LEU A 54 -22.31 1.83 -39.11
N ALA A 55 -22.61 0.53 -39.14
CA ALA A 55 -23.08 -0.19 -40.32
C ALA A 55 -24.54 0.11 -40.70
N LYS A 56 -25.40 0.35 -39.70
CA LYS A 56 -26.82 0.66 -39.91
C LYS A 56 -27.09 2.14 -39.71
N ASN A 57 -27.89 2.76 -40.58
CA ASN A 57 -28.36 4.13 -40.36
C ASN A 57 -29.50 4.12 -39.34
N ILE A 58 -29.14 4.00 -38.06
CA ILE A 58 -30.10 4.08 -36.96
C ILE A 58 -30.50 5.56 -36.83
N GLY A 59 -31.80 5.85 -36.80
CA GLY A 59 -32.37 7.20 -36.68
C GLY A 59 -32.16 7.83 -35.29
N PHE A 60 -30.93 7.84 -34.78
CA PHE A 60 -30.60 8.40 -33.48
C PHE A 60 -30.50 9.94 -33.56
N PRO A 61 -31.08 10.69 -32.60
CA PRO A 61 -30.96 12.14 -32.54
C PRO A 61 -29.48 12.56 -32.49
N GLY A 62 -29.01 13.29 -33.51
CA GLY A 62 -27.60 13.71 -33.63
C GLY A 62 -26.71 12.79 -34.48
N GLY A 63 -27.27 11.70 -35.03
CA GLY A 63 -26.61 10.82 -36.00
C GLY A 63 -25.79 9.69 -35.38
N LYS A 64 -25.43 8.70 -36.21
CA LYS A 64 -24.76 7.45 -35.79
C LYS A 64 -23.44 7.64 -35.04
N TYR A 65 -22.68 8.70 -35.35
CA TYR A 65 -21.42 8.98 -34.67
C TYR A 65 -21.59 9.42 -33.21
N VAL A 66 -22.68 10.13 -32.89
CA VAL A 66 -23.02 10.47 -31.50
C VAL A 66 -23.39 9.21 -30.74
N ALA A 67 -24.25 8.37 -31.32
CA ALA A 67 -24.63 7.10 -30.72
C ALA A 67 -23.41 6.19 -30.45
N ALA A 68 -22.50 6.07 -31.42
CA ALA A 68 -21.26 5.32 -31.26
C ALA A 68 -20.37 5.89 -30.13
N SER A 69 -20.25 7.21 -30.05
CA SER A 69 -19.48 7.89 -29.01
C SER A 69 -20.09 7.66 -27.61
N CYS A 70 -21.41 7.82 -27.47
CA CYS A 70 -22.13 7.54 -26.22
C CYS A 70 -21.96 6.08 -25.79
N LEU A 71 -22.07 5.13 -26.72
CA LEU A 71 -21.89 3.71 -26.42
C LEU A 71 -20.45 3.40 -25.99
N ALA A 72 -19.45 4.00 -26.66
CA ALA A 72 -18.05 3.84 -26.29
C ALA A 72 -17.75 4.41 -24.90
N THR A 73 -18.29 5.59 -24.56
CA THR A 73 -18.16 6.17 -23.21
C THR A 73 -18.85 5.31 -22.15
N ALA A 74 -20.05 4.79 -22.43
CA ALA A 74 -20.76 3.88 -21.53
C ALA A 74 -19.98 2.57 -21.33
N GLY A 75 -19.37 2.03 -22.39
CA GLY A 75 -18.49 0.88 -22.31
C GLY A 75 -17.26 1.14 -21.43
N ALA A 76 -16.60 2.30 -21.62
CA ALA A 76 -15.46 2.70 -20.81
C ALA A 76 -15.81 2.84 -19.33
N PHE A 77 -16.99 3.39 -19.03
CA PHE A 77 -17.51 3.48 -17.68
C PHE A 77 -17.78 2.11 -17.06
N GLY A 78 -18.41 1.19 -17.81
CA GLY A 78 -18.63 -0.19 -17.37
C GLY A 78 -17.34 -0.93 -17.02
N ILE A 79 -16.31 -0.81 -17.87
CA ILE A 79 -14.98 -1.38 -17.59
C ILE A 79 -14.35 -0.72 -16.35
N GLY A 80 -14.53 0.59 -16.16
CA GLY A 80 -14.11 1.31 -14.95
C GLY A 80 -14.77 0.78 -13.67
N LEU A 81 -16.06 0.44 -13.72
CA LEU A 81 -16.77 -0.18 -12.59
C LEU A 81 -16.23 -1.58 -12.28
N LEU A 82 -16.07 -2.43 -13.30
CA LEU A 82 -15.48 -3.77 -13.15
C LEU A 82 -14.06 -3.70 -12.56
N TRP A 83 -13.23 -2.78 -13.05
CA TRP A 83 -11.90 -2.50 -12.51
C TRP A 83 -11.94 -2.11 -11.02
N SER A 84 -12.89 -1.25 -10.64
CA SER A 84 -13.02 -0.80 -9.25
C SER A 84 -13.39 -1.97 -8.33
N ILE A 85 -14.28 -2.86 -8.77
CA ILE A 85 -14.67 -4.04 -8.00
C ILE A 85 -13.50 -5.05 -7.92
N ASP A 86 -12.88 -5.40 -9.05
CA ASP A 86 -11.79 -6.37 -9.13
C ASP A 86 -10.57 -5.94 -8.28
N LEU A 87 -10.03 -4.74 -8.53
CA LEU A 87 -8.81 -4.30 -7.86
C LEU A 87 -9.01 -3.69 -6.47
N LYS A 88 -10.15 -3.04 -6.19
CA LYS A 88 -10.33 -2.39 -4.87
C LYS A 88 -11.01 -3.29 -3.86
N VAL A 89 -11.85 -4.23 -4.29
CA VAL A 89 -12.56 -5.13 -3.37
C VAL A 89 -11.88 -6.48 -3.36
N TYR A 90 -11.89 -7.20 -4.48
CA TYR A 90 -11.45 -8.61 -4.49
C TYR A 90 -9.94 -8.77 -4.30
N HIS A 91 -9.13 -7.92 -4.91
CA HIS A 91 -7.69 -7.98 -4.69
C HIS A 91 -7.31 -7.70 -3.22
N ARG A 92 -8.06 -6.83 -2.53
CA ARG A 92 -7.81 -6.55 -1.10
C ARG A 92 -8.25 -7.68 -0.20
N LEU A 93 -9.38 -8.31 -0.49
CA LEU A 93 -9.85 -9.48 0.25
C LEU A 93 -8.84 -10.63 0.09
N LEU A 94 -8.36 -10.85 -1.14
CA LEU A 94 -7.31 -11.84 -1.40
C LEU A 94 -6.03 -11.51 -0.62
N GLU A 95 -5.59 -10.25 -0.62
CA GLU A 95 -4.41 -9.82 0.13
C GLU A 95 -4.58 -10.02 1.65
N ALA A 96 -5.77 -9.73 2.19
CA ALA A 96 -6.07 -9.94 3.61
C ALA A 96 -6.01 -11.43 3.99
N VAL A 97 -6.65 -12.30 3.21
CA VAL A 97 -6.61 -13.76 3.42
C VAL A 97 -5.17 -14.29 3.29
N PHE A 98 -4.43 -13.83 2.28
CA PHE A 98 -3.04 -14.22 2.07
C PHE A 98 -2.12 -13.80 3.23
N ARG A 99 -2.34 -12.61 3.80
CA ARG A 99 -1.60 -12.14 4.98
C ARG A 99 -1.91 -12.97 6.23
N GLU A 100 -3.17 -13.36 6.42
CA GLU A 100 -3.53 -14.23 7.54
C GLU A 100 -2.90 -15.62 7.39
N ALA A 101 -2.92 -16.17 6.17
CA ALA A 101 -2.24 -17.42 5.85
C ALA A 101 -0.75 -17.37 6.18
N LEU A 102 -0.07 -16.27 5.80
CA LEU A 102 1.32 -16.03 6.13
C LEU A 102 1.57 -15.95 7.64
N ARG A 103 0.63 -15.40 8.42
CA ARG A 103 0.73 -15.37 9.89
C ARG A 103 0.67 -16.79 10.46
N VAL A 104 -0.26 -17.61 9.97
CA VAL A 104 -0.37 -19.02 10.38
C VAL A 104 0.89 -19.81 10.01
N GLU A 105 1.41 -19.65 8.79
CA GLU A 105 2.66 -20.30 8.35
C GLU A 105 3.87 -19.90 9.20
N ARG A 106 3.94 -18.64 9.65
CA ARG A 106 5.05 -18.18 10.53
C ARG A 106 4.94 -18.71 11.95
N ASN A 107 3.73 -18.87 12.46
CA ASN A 107 3.50 -19.30 13.83
C ASN A 107 3.54 -20.83 13.99
N CYS A 108 3.35 -21.59 12.90
CA CYS A 108 3.28 -23.05 12.92
C CYS A 108 4.36 -23.68 12.02
N THR A 109 5.46 -24.14 12.60
CA THR A 109 6.57 -24.79 11.88
C THR A 109 6.18 -26.12 11.19
N ALA A 110 5.09 -26.75 11.63
CA ALA A 110 4.57 -27.97 11.03
C ALA A 110 3.96 -27.77 9.63
N ILE A 111 3.60 -26.53 9.27
CA ILE A 111 2.98 -26.20 7.99
C ILE A 111 4.07 -25.77 7.00
N PRO A 112 4.10 -26.30 5.76
CA PRO A 112 5.10 -25.89 4.77
C PRO A 112 4.94 -24.40 4.40
N PRO A 113 6.03 -23.61 4.35
CA PRO A 113 5.98 -22.16 4.12
C PRO A 113 5.81 -21.79 2.63
N MET A 114 4.76 -22.31 1.98
CA MET A 114 4.52 -22.14 0.54
C MET A 114 4.24 -20.68 0.17
N ARG A 115 3.44 -19.95 0.97
CA ARG A 115 3.11 -18.56 0.67
C ARG A 115 4.27 -17.63 0.97
N LEU A 116 5.09 -17.96 1.95
CA LEU A 116 6.35 -17.24 2.18
C LEU A 116 7.26 -17.37 0.94
N ALA A 117 7.40 -18.56 0.37
CA ALA A 117 8.15 -18.78 -0.87
C ALA A 117 7.53 -17.99 -2.05
N MET A 118 6.21 -18.06 -2.21
CA MET A 118 5.49 -17.30 -3.25
C MET A 118 5.69 -15.78 -3.10
N SER A 119 5.62 -15.25 -1.88
CA SER A 119 5.82 -13.82 -1.61
C SER A 119 7.23 -13.33 -1.96
N ARG A 120 8.25 -14.21 -1.79
CA ARG A 120 9.64 -13.93 -2.19
C ARG A 120 9.81 -13.94 -3.71
N LEU A 121 9.12 -14.84 -4.41
CA LEU A 121 9.16 -14.90 -5.88
C LEU A 121 8.40 -13.73 -6.52
N VAL A 122 7.33 -13.24 -5.87
CA VAL A 122 6.52 -12.11 -6.34
C VAL A 122 6.99 -10.80 -5.69
N GLU A 123 8.30 -10.55 -5.67
CA GLU A 123 8.93 -9.47 -4.91
C GLU A 123 8.55 -8.03 -5.34
N ASN A 124 7.71 -7.85 -6.37
CA ASN A 124 7.49 -6.55 -7.02
C ASN A 124 6.04 -6.11 -7.22
N GLN A 125 5.06 -6.73 -6.56
CA GLN A 125 3.63 -6.43 -6.78
C GLN A 125 3.30 -6.36 -8.29
N ALA A 126 3.95 -7.22 -9.10
CA ALA A 126 3.89 -7.10 -10.55
C ALA A 126 2.49 -7.45 -11.09
N VAL A 127 1.79 -8.34 -10.38
CA VAL A 127 0.45 -8.83 -10.74
C VAL A 127 -0.59 -7.70 -10.77
N PRO A 128 -0.83 -6.93 -9.68
CA PRO A 128 -1.84 -5.86 -9.71
C PRO A 128 -1.51 -4.76 -10.73
N LYS A 129 -0.22 -4.47 -10.97
CA LYS A 129 0.19 -3.51 -12.01
C LYS A 129 -0.14 -4.00 -13.42
N ARG A 130 0.08 -5.29 -13.71
CA ARG A 130 -0.30 -5.89 -15.01
C ARG A 130 -1.81 -5.88 -15.20
N CYS A 131 -2.57 -6.26 -14.17
CA CYS A 131 -4.03 -6.21 -14.21
C CYS A 131 -4.54 -4.78 -14.41
N ALA A 132 -3.97 -3.79 -13.71
CA ALA A 132 -4.31 -2.40 -13.90
C ALA A 132 -4.10 -1.92 -15.35
N ARG A 133 -2.97 -2.29 -15.98
CA ARG A 133 -2.71 -1.94 -17.38
C ARG A 133 -3.73 -2.55 -18.34
N PHE A 134 -4.19 -3.78 -18.09
CA PHE A 134 -5.23 -4.41 -18.90
C PHE A 134 -6.52 -3.59 -18.91
N TYR A 135 -7.04 -3.19 -17.73
CA TYR A 135 -8.25 -2.37 -17.64
C TYR A 135 -8.05 -0.96 -18.22
N LEU A 136 -6.93 -0.31 -17.91
CA LEU A 136 -6.63 1.03 -18.42
C LEU A 136 -6.46 1.04 -19.94
N GLY A 137 -5.89 -0.02 -20.52
CA GLY A 137 -5.82 -0.21 -21.97
C GLY A 137 -7.21 -0.28 -22.59
N GLY A 138 -8.11 -1.10 -22.03
CA GLY A 138 -9.50 -1.19 -22.51
C GLY A 138 -10.26 0.14 -22.44
N ILE A 139 -10.14 0.85 -21.32
CA ILE A 139 -10.74 2.19 -21.16
C ILE A 139 -10.16 3.19 -22.16
N ALA A 140 -8.83 3.22 -22.33
CA ALA A 140 -8.16 4.12 -23.26
C ALA A 140 -8.65 3.90 -24.69
N VAL A 141 -8.75 2.64 -25.13
CA VAL A 141 -9.22 2.29 -26.48
C VAL A 141 -10.68 2.73 -26.70
N LEU A 142 -11.56 2.56 -25.71
CA LEU A 142 -12.95 3.01 -25.86
C LEU A 142 -13.07 4.54 -25.88
N LEU A 143 -12.27 5.25 -25.08
CA LEU A 143 -12.24 6.71 -25.09
C LEU A 143 -11.66 7.27 -26.40
N THR A 144 -10.65 6.63 -27.00
CA THR A 144 -10.16 7.04 -28.32
C THR A 144 -11.20 6.82 -29.40
N VAL A 145 -11.93 5.70 -29.39
CA VAL A 145 -13.06 5.47 -30.31
C VAL A 145 -14.16 6.53 -30.13
N ALA A 146 -14.47 6.88 -28.88
CA ALA A 146 -15.44 7.93 -28.57
C ALA A 146 -15.00 9.29 -29.14
N ALA A 147 -13.73 9.67 -28.96
CA ALA A 147 -13.15 10.91 -29.47
C ALA A 147 -13.11 10.93 -31.01
N SER A 148 -12.60 9.86 -31.64
CA SER A 148 -12.54 9.75 -33.11
C SER A 148 -13.91 9.85 -33.76
N SER A 149 -14.94 9.25 -33.15
CA SER A 149 -16.33 9.35 -33.64
C SER A 149 -16.82 10.80 -33.68
N GLN A 150 -16.51 11.60 -32.66
CA GLN A 150 -16.87 13.03 -32.63
C GLN A 150 -16.09 13.83 -33.66
N VAL A 151 -14.78 13.60 -33.80
CA VAL A 151 -13.94 14.27 -34.79
C VAL A 151 -14.48 14.03 -36.21
N ILE A 152 -14.87 12.80 -36.53
CA ILE A 152 -15.44 12.45 -37.84
C ILE A 152 -16.76 13.19 -38.07
N LYS A 153 -17.63 13.30 -37.06
CA LYS A 153 -18.90 14.03 -37.15
C LYS A 153 -18.69 15.50 -37.52
N TYR A 154 -17.73 16.15 -36.87
CA TYR A 154 -17.47 17.58 -37.05
C TYR A 154 -16.43 17.91 -38.14
N ARG A 155 -16.01 16.92 -38.96
CA ARG A 155 -14.96 17.08 -39.97
C ARG A 155 -15.17 18.22 -40.97
N HIS A 156 -16.43 18.61 -41.21
CA HIS A 156 -16.78 19.72 -42.10
C HIS A 156 -16.34 21.08 -41.54
N ASN A 157 -16.19 21.19 -40.22
CA ASN A 157 -15.62 22.37 -39.55
C ASN A 157 -14.28 21.97 -38.92
N GLY A 158 -13.19 22.14 -39.70
CA GLY A 158 -11.85 21.70 -39.31
C GLY A 158 -11.39 22.24 -37.96
N PHE A 159 -11.72 23.50 -37.64
CA PHE A 159 -11.39 24.10 -36.35
C PHE A 159 -12.12 23.40 -35.19
N LEU A 160 -13.44 23.22 -35.29
CA LEU A 160 -14.21 22.51 -34.26
C LEU A 160 -13.73 21.06 -34.08
N ALA A 161 -13.48 20.35 -35.18
CA ALA A 161 -12.97 18.97 -35.13
C ALA A 161 -11.62 18.89 -34.41
N ALA A 162 -10.69 19.82 -34.70
CA ALA A 162 -9.38 19.89 -34.05
C ALA A 162 -9.50 20.20 -32.55
N SER A 163 -10.33 21.19 -32.17
CA SER A 163 -10.56 21.53 -30.76
C SER A 163 -11.15 20.35 -29.98
N ILE A 164 -12.19 19.69 -30.52
CA ILE A 164 -12.82 18.53 -29.87
C ILE A 164 -11.81 17.40 -29.69
N GLY A 165 -11.01 17.11 -30.71
CA GLY A 165 -9.95 16.10 -30.64
C GLY A 165 -8.92 16.41 -29.54
N PHE A 166 -8.45 17.65 -29.48
CA PHE A 166 -7.48 18.11 -28.48
C PHE A 166 -8.01 18.00 -27.04
N PHE A 167 -9.22 18.54 -26.77
CA PHE A 167 -9.81 18.46 -25.44
C PHE A 167 -10.14 17.03 -25.02
N SER A 168 -10.58 16.18 -25.96
CA SER A 168 -10.85 14.76 -25.69
C SER A 168 -9.57 13.99 -25.34
N LEU A 169 -8.45 14.31 -26.00
CA LEU A 169 -7.15 13.73 -25.68
C LEU A 169 -6.69 14.14 -24.27
N ILE A 170 -6.77 15.43 -23.94
CA ILE A 170 -6.43 15.94 -22.61
C ILE A 170 -7.29 15.27 -21.53
N ALA A 171 -8.61 15.19 -21.75
CA ALA A 171 -9.52 14.53 -20.83
C ALA A 171 -9.18 13.05 -20.65
N THR A 172 -8.86 12.34 -21.73
CA THR A 172 -8.45 10.92 -21.69
C THR A 172 -7.17 10.74 -20.87
N VAL A 173 -6.15 11.57 -21.11
CA VAL A 173 -4.89 11.54 -20.34
C VAL A 173 -5.15 11.82 -18.86
N HIS A 174 -5.98 12.82 -18.54
CA HIS A 174 -6.33 13.14 -17.15
C HIS A 174 -7.06 11.98 -16.45
N VAL A 175 -8.04 11.37 -17.12
CA VAL A 175 -8.78 10.22 -16.59
C VAL A 175 -7.85 9.04 -16.37
N LEU A 176 -6.98 8.71 -17.34
CA LEU A 176 -6.03 7.61 -17.20
C LEU A 176 -5.01 7.87 -16.10
N ALA A 177 -4.48 9.09 -16.00
CA ALA A 177 -3.58 9.49 -14.92
C ALA A 177 -4.26 9.42 -13.55
N TYR A 178 -5.51 9.87 -13.45
CA TYR A 178 -6.31 9.77 -12.23
C TYR A 178 -6.54 8.31 -11.82
N LEU A 179 -6.96 7.45 -12.74
CA LEU A 179 -7.17 6.03 -12.48
C LEU A 179 -5.86 5.31 -12.12
N TRP A 180 -4.76 5.64 -12.80
CA TRP A 180 -3.42 5.13 -12.48
C TRP A 180 -2.93 5.60 -11.11
N ARG A 181 -3.25 6.84 -10.72
CA ARG A 181 -2.96 7.33 -9.38
C ARG A 181 -3.81 6.63 -8.33
N LEU A 182 -5.07 6.31 -8.64
CA LEU A 182 -5.92 5.53 -7.74
C LEU A 182 -5.41 4.09 -7.56
N THR A 183 -4.83 3.46 -8.58
CA THR A 183 -4.17 2.14 -8.43
C THR A 183 -2.90 2.24 -7.60
N LEU A 184 -1.98 3.15 -7.95
CA LEU A 184 -0.68 3.25 -7.29
C LEU A 184 -0.76 3.84 -5.88
N GLY A 185 -1.55 4.90 -5.69
CA GLY A 185 -1.61 5.69 -4.46
C GLY A 185 -2.13 4.92 -3.24
N ARG A 186 -2.71 3.73 -3.45
CA ARG A 186 -3.24 2.90 -2.35
C ARG A 186 -2.37 1.68 -2.03
N SER A 187 -1.59 1.13 -2.97
CA SER A 187 -0.61 0.09 -2.64
C SER A 187 0.39 0.61 -1.60
N TRP A 188 0.67 1.92 -1.60
CA TRP A 188 1.54 2.58 -0.63
C TRP A 188 0.96 2.70 0.80
N ARG A 189 -0.37 2.66 1.01
CA ARG A 189 -0.96 2.76 2.36
C ARG A 189 -0.83 1.47 3.16
N SER A 190 -0.71 0.32 2.50
CA SER A 190 -0.60 -1.01 3.13
C SER A 190 0.82 -1.38 3.59
N TYR A 191 1.79 -0.46 3.51
CA TYR A 191 3.13 -0.59 4.12
C TYR A 191 3.25 0.10 5.48
N ALA A 192 2.12 0.39 6.15
CA ALA A 192 2.18 0.52 7.59
C ALA A 192 2.59 -0.86 8.13
N THR A 193 3.88 -1.03 8.40
CA THR A 193 4.38 -2.27 8.99
C THR A 193 4.00 -2.16 10.46
N THR A 194 2.91 -2.83 10.83
CA THR A 194 2.57 -3.04 12.24
C THR A 194 3.36 -4.24 12.71
N VAL A 195 4.34 -4.02 13.58
CA VAL A 195 5.08 -5.10 14.23
C VAL A 195 4.58 -5.19 15.66
N THR A 196 4.06 -6.36 16.01
CA THR A 196 3.59 -6.65 17.37
C THR A 196 4.58 -7.59 18.04
N GLN A 197 5.10 -7.19 19.20
CA GLN A 197 5.96 -8.04 20.02
C GLN A 197 5.40 -8.09 21.45
N ASP A 198 5.27 -9.29 21.99
CA ASP A 198 4.91 -9.50 23.38
C ASP A 198 6.20 -9.50 24.21
N VAL A 199 6.28 -8.62 25.21
CA VAL A 199 7.44 -8.46 26.10
C VAL A 199 6.98 -8.84 27.52
N ASN A 200 7.76 -9.67 28.20
CA ASN A 200 7.45 -10.17 29.53
C ASN A 200 7.91 -9.16 30.60
N CYS A 201 7.36 -7.96 30.55
CA CYS A 201 7.58 -6.92 31.54
C CYS A 201 6.28 -6.13 31.76
N ASP A 202 6.19 -5.49 32.92
CA ASP A 202 5.10 -4.59 33.25
C ASP A 202 5.11 -3.36 32.33
N GLN A 203 3.94 -2.76 32.17
CA GLN A 203 3.73 -1.68 31.22
C GLN A 203 4.54 -0.44 31.59
N GLU A 204 4.77 -0.16 32.88
CA GLU A 204 5.52 1.00 33.36
C GLU A 204 7.03 0.84 33.09
N SER A 205 7.59 -0.35 33.29
CA SER A 205 8.97 -0.68 32.95
C SER A 205 9.22 -0.57 31.45
N LEU A 206 8.29 -1.07 30.62
CA LEU A 206 8.43 -0.95 29.16
C LEU A 206 8.28 0.50 28.70
N TYR A 207 7.37 1.26 29.31
CA TYR A 207 7.18 2.67 29.01
C TYR A 207 8.40 3.50 29.42
N SER A 208 8.93 3.28 30.63
CA SER A 208 10.14 3.96 31.11
C SER A 208 11.34 3.63 30.22
N PHE A 209 11.47 2.39 29.74
CA PHE A 209 12.49 2.02 28.75
C PHE A 209 12.36 2.81 27.43
N LEU A 210 11.14 3.05 26.95
CA LEU A 210 10.88 3.83 25.73
C LEU A 210 11.09 5.34 25.91
N VAL A 211 10.97 5.85 27.13
CA VAL A 211 10.98 7.29 27.44
C VAL A 211 12.32 7.73 28.03
N GLU A 212 13.12 6.85 28.61
CA GLU A 212 14.37 7.23 29.26
C GLU A 212 15.46 7.59 28.23
N PRO A 213 15.99 8.84 28.21
CA PRO A 213 16.93 9.31 27.19
C PRO A 213 18.17 8.45 27.02
N GLN A 214 18.65 7.83 28.11
CA GLN A 214 19.82 6.96 28.10
C GLN A 214 19.57 5.62 27.38
N LYS A 215 18.30 5.16 27.35
CA LYS A 215 17.88 3.91 26.74
C LYS A 215 17.38 4.10 25.29
N VAL A 216 17.02 5.33 24.91
CA VAL A 216 16.61 5.66 23.53
C VAL A 216 17.58 5.13 22.47
N PRO A 217 18.91 5.27 22.58
CA PRO A 217 19.85 4.76 21.56
C PRO A 217 19.75 3.25 21.34
N LEU A 218 19.39 2.48 22.38
CA LEU A 218 19.33 1.00 22.34
C LEU A 218 18.26 0.50 21.37
N TRP A 219 17.12 1.19 21.30
CA TRP A 219 16.00 0.81 20.45
C TRP A 219 15.78 1.76 19.25
N ALA A 220 16.32 2.97 19.30
CA ALA A 220 16.22 3.93 18.20
C ALA A 220 17.15 3.58 17.04
N GLY A 221 18.20 2.81 17.30
CA GLY A 221 19.21 2.46 16.31
C GLY A 221 18.84 1.28 15.44
N ASP A 222 18.81 1.54 14.15
CA ASP A 222 18.78 0.53 13.10
C ASP A 222 20.13 -0.24 13.10
N ALA A 223 20.49 -0.98 14.16
CA ALA A 223 21.78 -1.71 14.28
C ALA A 223 23.08 -0.92 13.94
N ILE A 224 23.05 0.41 13.91
CA ILE A 224 24.21 1.25 13.61
C ILE A 224 24.97 1.51 14.92
N PRO A 225 26.27 1.16 15.00
CA PRO A 225 27.03 1.12 16.26
C PRO A 225 27.32 2.50 16.89
N HIS A 226 27.01 3.61 16.22
CA HIS A 226 27.37 4.95 16.68
C HIS A 226 26.19 5.93 16.58
N ILE A 227 25.35 5.94 17.62
CA ILE A 227 24.26 6.90 17.77
C ILE A 227 24.58 7.81 18.94
N ARG A 228 24.67 9.12 18.68
CA ARG A 228 24.84 10.14 19.71
C ARG A 228 23.56 10.95 19.83
N LEU A 229 23.04 11.07 21.05
CA LEU A 229 21.95 11.99 21.38
C LEU A 229 22.56 13.28 21.90
N GLU A 230 22.27 14.39 21.24
CA GLU A 230 22.78 15.70 21.65
C GLU A 230 21.88 16.38 22.70
N ASN A 231 20.67 15.85 22.94
CA ASN A 231 19.73 16.38 23.91
C ASN A 231 19.20 15.27 24.83
N THR A 232 19.59 15.32 26.11
CA THR A 232 19.25 14.32 27.14
C THR A 232 18.10 14.73 28.05
N GLY A 233 17.38 15.80 27.70
CA GLY A 233 16.21 16.24 28.45
C GLY A 233 15.10 15.18 28.51
N ALA A 234 14.27 15.25 29.55
CA ALA A 234 13.15 14.35 29.74
C ALA A 234 12.22 14.34 28.52
N VAL A 235 11.75 13.14 28.16
CA VAL A 235 10.88 12.92 27.01
C VAL A 235 9.46 13.35 27.36
N GLY A 236 8.96 14.35 26.64
CA GLY A 236 7.62 14.89 26.82
C GLY A 236 7.00 15.32 25.50
N TRP A 237 5.78 15.86 25.57
CA TRP A 237 5.10 16.37 24.40
C TRP A 237 5.89 17.52 23.76
N GLY A 238 6.15 17.43 22.45
CA GLY A 238 6.89 18.46 21.72
C GLY A 238 8.41 18.39 21.88
N THR A 239 8.95 17.49 22.71
CA THR A 239 10.40 17.31 22.83
C THR A 239 11.01 16.89 21.50
N GLU A 240 12.09 17.57 21.11
CA GLU A 240 12.87 17.29 19.91
C GLU A 240 14.25 16.74 20.29
N TRP A 241 14.56 15.55 19.78
CA TRP A 241 15.87 14.93 19.89
C TRP A 241 16.61 15.03 18.58
N ILE A 242 17.86 15.44 18.66
CA ILE A 242 18.79 15.33 17.53
C ILE A 242 19.49 13.98 17.69
N VAL A 243 19.21 13.09 16.75
CA VAL A 243 19.82 11.78 16.65
C VAL A 243 20.86 11.87 15.53
N THR A 244 22.13 11.90 15.90
CA THR A 244 23.22 11.88 14.95
C THR A 244 23.65 10.42 14.76
N THR A 245 23.43 9.88 13.56
CA THR A 245 23.83 8.52 13.19
C THR A 245 25.02 8.59 12.25
N ARG A 246 26.09 7.84 12.53
CA ARG A 246 27.23 7.72 11.61
C ARG A 246 26.99 6.58 10.62
N ASN A 247 27.03 6.86 9.32
CA ASN A 247 26.92 5.82 8.28
C ASN A 247 28.24 5.05 8.14
N GLU A 248 28.24 3.91 7.43
CA GLU A 248 29.44 3.13 7.09
C GLU A 248 30.48 3.96 6.32
N ASP A 249 30.03 4.95 5.56
CA ASP A 249 30.88 5.91 4.82
C ASP A 249 31.45 7.05 5.70
N ASP A 250 31.34 6.92 7.03
CA ASP A 250 31.79 7.88 8.04
C ASP A 250 31.07 9.26 8.02
N GLU A 251 30.08 9.43 7.14
CA GLU A 251 29.22 10.60 7.07
C GLU A 251 28.23 10.64 8.24
N ASN A 252 28.17 11.79 8.93
CA ASN A 252 27.19 12.06 9.98
C ASN A 252 25.85 12.43 9.34
N VAL A 253 24.87 11.55 9.48
CA VAL A 253 23.49 11.82 9.09
C VAL A 253 22.74 12.33 10.32
N VAL A 254 22.35 13.60 10.30
CA VAL A 254 21.60 14.24 11.40
C VAL A 254 20.10 14.06 11.17
N GLY A 255 19.45 13.30 12.04
CA GLY A 255 18.01 13.10 12.06
C GLY A 255 17.37 13.77 13.28
N HIS A 256 16.34 14.58 13.05
CA HIS A 256 15.52 15.15 14.10
C HIS A 256 14.35 14.20 14.41
N ARG A 257 14.21 13.77 15.66
CA ARG A 257 13.05 13.03 16.14
C ARG A 257 12.18 13.95 17.00
N VAL A 258 10.91 14.10 16.64
CA VAL A 258 9.97 14.96 17.36
C VAL A 258 8.85 14.11 17.92
N VAL A 259 8.61 14.20 19.23
CA VAL A 259 7.44 13.57 19.86
C VAL A 259 6.20 14.39 19.52
N LYS A 260 5.24 13.76 18.84
CA LYS A 260 3.98 14.41 18.45
C LYS A 260 2.82 14.08 19.36
N HIS A 261 2.83 12.89 19.92
CA HIS A 261 1.79 12.42 20.82
C HIS A 261 2.45 11.65 21.94
N TYR A 262 2.07 11.99 23.17
CA TYR A 262 2.64 11.51 24.41
C TYR A 262 1.47 11.28 25.35
N ASP A 263 1.11 10.02 25.57
CA ASP A 263 0.00 9.61 26.42
C ASP A 263 0.46 8.49 27.38
N PRO A 264 1.16 8.86 28.47
CA PRO A 264 1.69 7.89 29.42
C PRO A 264 0.58 7.11 30.14
N PRO A 265 0.75 5.80 30.40
CA PRO A 265 1.80 4.89 29.93
C PRO A 265 1.41 4.12 28.65
N TYR A 266 0.47 4.61 27.84
CA TYR A 266 -0.21 3.82 26.78
C TYR A 266 0.35 4.04 25.38
N ALA A 267 0.74 5.27 25.02
CA ALA A 267 1.11 5.57 23.65
C ALA A 267 2.21 6.63 23.52
N LEU A 268 3.12 6.39 22.57
CA LEU A 268 4.19 7.30 22.18
C LEU A 268 4.27 7.37 20.65
N THR A 269 4.09 8.56 20.07
CA THR A 269 4.29 8.77 18.63
C THR A 269 5.50 9.64 18.36
N VAL A 270 6.48 9.07 17.65
CA VAL A 270 7.73 9.75 17.28
C VAL A 270 7.76 9.99 15.77
N GLN A 271 8.05 11.22 15.36
CA GLN A 271 8.26 11.59 13.96
C GLN A 271 9.74 11.78 13.68
N LEU A 272 10.27 11.05 12.70
CA LEU A 272 11.62 11.23 12.19
C LEU A 272 11.61 12.20 11.00
N LYS A 273 12.35 13.29 11.12
CA LYS A 273 12.66 14.27 10.08
C LYS A 273 14.17 14.20 9.79
N LEU A 274 14.59 14.01 8.54
CA LEU A 274 15.97 14.31 8.13
C LEU A 274 15.95 15.61 7.34
N ASN A 275 16.90 16.52 7.58
CA ASN A 275 17.06 17.75 6.79
C ASN A 275 15.73 18.47 6.53
N LYS A 276 14.91 18.64 7.60
CA LYS A 276 13.56 19.26 7.58
C LYS A 276 12.49 18.51 6.76
N LYS A 277 12.82 17.42 6.07
CA LYS A 277 11.83 16.55 5.41
C LYS A 277 11.37 15.45 6.36
N LEU A 278 10.05 15.38 6.58
CA LEU A 278 9.44 14.27 7.32
C LEU A 278 9.68 12.98 6.52
N LEU A 279 10.36 11.99 7.11
CA LEU A 279 10.70 10.74 6.44
C LEU A 279 9.85 9.57 6.94
N ARG A 280 9.70 9.45 8.25
CA ARG A 280 8.94 8.36 8.88
C ARG A 280 8.20 8.86 10.10
N ARG A 281 7.05 8.25 10.36
CA ARG A 281 6.32 8.34 11.63
C ARG A 281 6.31 6.94 12.23
N ARG A 282 6.84 6.77 13.44
CA ARG A 282 6.72 5.54 14.23
C ARG A 282 5.73 5.81 15.36
N SER A 283 4.71 4.98 15.50
CA SER A 283 3.81 4.99 16.66
C SER A 283 4.07 3.74 17.47
N TYR A 284 4.31 3.90 18.76
CA TYR A 284 4.45 2.84 19.74
C TYR A 284 3.18 2.85 20.59
N VAL A 285 2.46 1.74 20.60
CA VAL A 285 1.27 1.54 21.43
C VAL A 285 1.52 0.35 22.33
N LEU A 286 1.35 0.55 23.63
CA LEU A 286 1.49 -0.48 24.66
C LEU A 286 0.11 -0.98 25.04
N VAL A 287 -0.09 -2.29 24.99
CA VAL A 287 -1.34 -2.94 25.39
C VAL A 287 -1.01 -4.00 26.44
N GLY A 288 -1.48 -3.81 27.68
CA GLY A 288 -1.34 -4.83 28.72
C GLY A 288 -2.05 -6.13 28.32
N ILE A 289 -1.41 -7.27 28.57
CA ILE A 289 -1.96 -8.61 28.34
C ILE A 289 -2.12 -9.31 29.70
N GLY A 290 -3.35 -9.66 30.07
CA GLY A 290 -3.63 -10.45 31.28
C GLY A 290 -3.49 -9.63 32.56
N ASP A 291 -2.91 -10.25 33.60
CA ASP A 291 -2.84 -9.74 34.98
C ASP A 291 -1.79 -8.62 35.17
N GLY A 292 -1.36 -7.97 34.09
CA GLY A 292 -0.36 -6.89 34.13
C GLY A 292 1.10 -7.34 34.04
N THR A 293 1.38 -8.64 33.93
CA THR A 293 2.76 -9.17 33.89
C THR A 293 3.39 -9.16 32.49
N ALA A 294 2.59 -8.98 31.43
CA ALA A 294 3.07 -8.95 30.05
C ALA A 294 2.47 -7.76 29.30
N THR A 295 3.29 -7.13 28.46
CA THR A 295 2.89 -5.98 27.66
C THR A 295 3.15 -6.24 26.18
N ARG A 296 2.14 -6.01 25.34
CA ARG A 296 2.26 -6.05 23.89
C ARG A 296 2.70 -4.69 23.38
N LEU A 297 3.90 -4.65 22.80
CA LEU A 297 4.40 -3.51 22.05
C LEU A 297 3.92 -3.59 20.60
N ILE A 298 3.11 -2.63 20.18
CA ILE A 298 2.66 -2.46 18.81
C ILE A 298 3.42 -1.28 18.20
N VAL A 299 4.32 -1.57 17.26
CA VAL A 299 5.08 -0.57 16.52
C VAL A 299 4.46 -0.40 15.15
N GLU A 300 3.88 0.76 14.87
CA GLU A 300 3.38 1.11 13.54
C GLU A 300 4.35 2.07 12.85
N GLU A 301 4.96 1.63 11.75
CA GLU A 301 5.77 2.51 10.91
C GLU A 301 4.97 3.05 9.72
N CYS A 302 4.69 4.34 9.68
CA CYS A 302 4.11 5.02 8.52
C CYS A 302 5.17 5.84 7.76
N PRO A 303 5.36 5.63 6.44
CA PRO A 303 6.16 6.55 5.63
C PRO A 303 5.50 7.93 5.57
N ALA A 304 6.29 8.98 5.76
CA ALA A 304 5.85 10.35 5.92
C ALA A 304 5.37 11.07 4.66
N SER A 305 5.48 10.43 3.49
CA SER A 305 5.07 11.00 2.19
C SER A 305 3.59 11.39 2.11
N ARG A 306 2.78 11.08 3.14
CA ARG A 306 1.38 11.48 3.28
C ARG A 306 1.11 12.99 3.28
N ILE A 307 2.00 13.84 3.80
CA ILE A 307 1.70 15.28 3.98
C ILE A 307 2.16 16.12 2.78
N MET A 308 3.32 15.79 2.21
CA MET A 308 3.92 16.57 1.13
C MET A 308 3.21 16.34 -0.23
N GLN A 309 2.67 15.14 -0.47
CA GLN A 309 1.92 14.87 -1.69
C GLN A 309 0.50 15.46 -1.69
N GLY A 310 -0.08 15.78 -0.54
CA GLY A 310 -1.41 16.44 -0.50
C GLY A 310 -1.37 17.90 -0.95
N ILE A 311 -0.26 18.60 -0.71
CA ILE A 311 -0.11 20.04 -0.97
C ILE A 311 0.53 20.31 -2.34
N LEU A 312 1.45 19.46 -2.81
CA LEU A 312 2.00 19.55 -4.17
C LEU A 312 0.97 19.24 -5.27
N THR A 313 -0.18 18.65 -4.93
CA THR A 313 -1.13 18.11 -5.92
C THR A 313 -2.22 19.04 -6.40
N LEU A 314 -2.23 20.30 -5.93
CA LEU A 314 -2.97 21.38 -6.59
C LEU A 314 -2.11 22.15 -7.60
N ALA A 315 -0.79 22.01 -7.56
CA ALA A 315 0.14 22.76 -8.41
C ALA A 315 0.74 21.97 -9.60
N GLU A 316 0.51 20.64 -9.67
CA GLU A 316 1.16 19.77 -10.65
C GLU A 316 0.59 19.72 -12.10
N PRO A 317 -0.63 20.17 -12.46
CA PRO A 317 -1.04 20.09 -13.88
C PRO A 317 -0.21 20.97 -14.82
N PHE A 318 0.64 21.86 -14.31
CA PHE A 318 1.55 22.70 -15.10
C PHE A 318 2.97 22.10 -15.30
N TRP A 319 3.36 21.04 -14.58
CA TRP A 319 4.74 20.53 -14.58
C TRP A 319 5.00 19.35 -15.53
N LEU A 320 4.00 18.89 -16.28
CA LEU A 320 4.13 17.76 -17.22
C LEU A 320 4.89 18.07 -18.53
N LEU A 321 5.57 19.22 -18.64
CA LEU A 321 6.37 19.60 -19.80
C LEU A 321 7.89 19.30 -19.71
N GLY A 322 8.40 18.66 -18.65
CA GLY A 322 9.71 18.00 -18.76
C GLY A 322 10.56 17.88 -17.50
N ILE A 323 11.00 16.62 -17.28
CA ILE A 323 12.26 16.11 -16.70
C ILE A 323 11.96 14.97 -15.70
N PRO A 324 12.46 13.73 -15.93
CA PRO A 324 12.28 12.63 -14.98
C PRO A 324 13.41 12.64 -13.93
N MET A 325 13.04 12.69 -12.65
CA MET A 325 13.98 12.48 -11.54
C MET A 325 13.92 11.02 -11.07
N LEU A 326 14.98 10.26 -11.35
CA LEU A 326 15.19 8.88 -10.90
C LEU A 326 15.69 8.87 -9.45
N VAL A 327 14.82 8.62 -8.49
CA VAL A 327 15.22 8.32 -7.10
C VAL A 327 15.09 6.82 -6.86
N ARG A 328 16.23 6.13 -6.82
CA ARG A 328 16.32 4.68 -6.59
C ARG A 328 16.48 4.43 -5.08
N ILE A 329 15.39 4.09 -4.40
CA ILE A 329 15.43 3.73 -2.97
C ILE A 329 15.67 2.22 -2.85
N ARG A 330 16.85 1.83 -2.34
CA ARG A 330 17.10 0.46 -1.85
C ARG A 330 16.47 0.31 -0.44
N ARG A 331 15.77 -0.79 -0.16
CA ARG A 331 15.37 -1.19 1.20
C ARG A 331 15.65 -2.68 1.42
N LYS A 332 16.20 -3.04 2.58
CA LYS A 332 16.46 -4.41 3.06
C LYS A 332 16.03 -4.58 4.54
N LYS A 333 15.40 -5.74 4.83
CA LYS A 333 15.54 -6.70 5.95
C LYS A 333 15.79 -6.32 7.44
N LEU A 334 15.97 -5.06 7.86
CA LEU A 334 16.51 -4.76 9.21
C LEU A 334 15.59 -4.99 10.44
N VAL A 335 14.27 -4.90 10.29
CA VAL A 335 13.36 -4.73 11.45
C VAL A 335 13.27 -5.94 12.40
N VAL A 336 13.57 -7.16 11.93
CA VAL A 336 13.37 -8.38 12.75
C VAL A 336 14.50 -8.61 13.76
N SER A 337 15.75 -8.23 13.45
CA SER A 337 16.88 -8.46 14.36
C SER A 337 16.84 -7.56 15.59
N GLU A 338 16.31 -6.33 15.47
CA GLU A 338 16.21 -5.34 16.55
C GLU A 338 15.31 -5.79 17.70
N LEU A 339 14.20 -6.45 17.37
CA LEU A 339 13.20 -6.89 18.35
C LEU A 339 13.69 -8.08 19.19
N THR A 340 14.48 -8.98 18.60
CA THR A 340 15.16 -10.05 19.35
C THR A 340 16.16 -9.51 20.36
N LYS A 341 16.89 -8.43 20.03
CA LYS A 341 17.84 -7.78 20.93
C LYS A 341 17.14 -7.09 22.11
N LEU A 342 16.00 -6.45 21.84
CA LEU A 342 15.17 -5.83 22.89
C LEU A 342 14.64 -6.87 23.89
N LYS A 343 14.29 -8.07 23.42
CA LYS A 343 13.86 -9.15 24.31
C LYS A 343 14.98 -9.59 25.26
N SER A 344 16.21 -9.75 24.77
CA SER A 344 17.35 -10.20 25.59
C SER A 344 17.83 -9.16 26.60
N GLU A 345 17.63 -7.86 26.34
CA GLU A 345 18.07 -6.79 27.25
C GLU A 345 17.01 -6.43 28.32
N ALA A 346 15.73 -6.77 28.08
CA ALA A 346 14.63 -6.50 29.03
C ALA A 346 14.39 -7.63 30.03
N GLU A 347 14.88 -8.85 29.78
CA GLU A 347 14.81 -9.95 30.74
C GLU A 347 15.86 -9.74 31.85
N PRO A 348 15.47 -9.76 33.15
CA PRO A 348 16.44 -9.65 34.24
C PRO A 348 17.44 -10.81 34.17
N PRO A 349 18.72 -10.62 34.57
CA PRO A 349 19.69 -11.69 34.61
C PRO A 349 19.16 -12.82 35.51
N ALA A 350 19.15 -14.03 34.96
CA ALA A 350 18.67 -15.25 35.62
C ALA A 350 19.49 -15.62 36.86
#